data_AF-A0A7S2U7Z2-F1
#
_entry.id   AF-A0A7S2U7Z2-F1
#
_cell.length_a   1.000
_cell.length_b   1.000
_cell.length_c   1.000
_cell.angle_alpha   90.00
_cell.angle_beta   90.00
_cell.angle_gamma   90.00
#
_symmetry.space_group_name_H-M   'P 1'
#
loop_
_entity.id
_entity.type
_entity.pdbx_description
1 polymer ?
#
loop_
_entity_poly.entity_id
_entity_poly.type
_entity_poly.pdbx_seq_one_letter_code
_entity_poly.pdbx_strand_id
1 'polypeptide(L)'
;RDGSGLPYDNILALRKAKILNFMQLGNFHNTYDSWNYRYEDLAEQGTEGLISRIEELTGLVRKCEASPPKKLSNQRRLKFRPLEEKLMKHINEHVDWEVEELIGYKPLEIKETDDKNDEKESQKMERQDSKHD
;
A
#
# COMPACT_ATOMS: atom_id res chain seq x y z
N ARG A 1 15.45 12.59 -13.38
CA ARG A 1 14.44 13.21 -14.28
C ARG A 1 15.10 13.36 -15.64
N ASP A 2 14.45 12.98 -16.73
CA ASP A 2 14.97 13.15 -18.09
C ASP A 2 14.84 14.61 -18.58
N GLY A 3 13.92 15.38 -17.99
CA GLY A 3 13.77 16.82 -18.23
C GLY A 3 13.15 17.16 -19.59
N SER A 4 12.65 16.15 -20.31
CA SER A 4 12.20 16.26 -21.70
C SER A 4 10.91 17.07 -21.88
N GLY A 5 10.08 17.19 -20.83
CA GLY A 5 8.76 17.82 -20.91
C GLY A 5 7.71 16.97 -21.66
N LEU A 6 8.08 15.77 -22.08
CA LEU A 6 7.17 14.82 -22.73
C LEU A 6 6.28 14.12 -21.70
N PRO A 7 5.07 13.66 -22.10
CA PRO A 7 4.27 12.78 -21.26
C PRO A 7 5.02 11.50 -20.92
N TYR A 8 4.76 10.95 -19.73
CA TYR A 8 5.29 9.64 -19.36
C TYR A 8 4.60 8.52 -20.14
N ASP A 9 5.35 7.46 -20.44
CA ASP A 9 4.86 6.32 -21.22
C ASP A 9 3.64 5.62 -20.59
N ASN A 10 3.55 5.62 -19.26
CA ASN A 10 2.42 5.05 -18.52
C ASN A 10 2.28 5.65 -17.11
N ILE A 11 1.17 5.29 -16.45
CA ILE A 11 0.83 5.77 -15.10
C ILE A 11 1.83 5.32 -14.03
N LEU A 12 2.47 4.15 -14.18
CA LEU A 12 3.48 3.66 -13.23
C LEU A 12 4.77 4.47 -13.33
N ALA A 13 5.20 4.80 -14.55
CA ALA A 13 6.33 5.69 -14.79
C ALA A 13 6.07 7.10 -14.22
N LEU A 14 4.87 7.65 -14.44
CA LEU A 14 4.45 8.92 -13.82
C LEU A 14 4.48 8.83 -12.29
N ARG A 15 3.95 7.75 -11.72
CA ARG A 15 3.89 7.54 -10.26
C ARG A 15 5.29 7.45 -9.65
N LYS A 16 6.18 6.64 -10.24
CA LYS A 16 7.59 6.54 -9.85
C LYS A 16 8.25 7.92 -9.85
N ALA A 17 8.13 8.66 -10.95
CA ALA A 17 8.71 9.99 -11.06
C ALA A 17 8.12 10.97 -10.04
N LYS A 18 6.81 10.89 -9.77
CA LYS A 18 6.14 11.71 -8.75
C LYS A 18 6.70 11.43 -7.36
N ILE A 19 6.86 10.17 -6.96
CA ILE A 19 7.43 9.80 -5.66
C ILE A 19 8.84 10.36 -5.52
N LEU A 20 9.70 10.11 -6.52
CA LEU A 20 11.08 10.63 -6.50
C LEU A 20 11.14 12.15 -6.41
N ASN A 21 10.21 12.87 -7.05
CA ASN A 21 10.12 14.32 -6.93
C ASN A 21 9.70 14.76 -5.51
N PHE A 22 8.77 14.06 -4.87
CA PHE A 22 8.38 14.34 -3.48
C PHE A 22 9.55 14.13 -2.51
N MET A 23 10.35 13.08 -2.71
CA MET A 23 11.52 12.81 -1.87
C MET A 23 12.61 13.88 -1.98
N GLN A 24 12.60 14.70 -3.04
CA GLN A 24 13.56 15.79 -3.21
C GLN A 24 13.20 17.06 -2.43
N LEU A 25 11.96 17.19 -1.94
CA LEU A 25 11.48 18.43 -1.29
C LEU A 25 12.33 18.82 -0.07
N GLY A 26 12.87 17.85 0.66
CA GLY A 26 13.77 18.08 1.80
C GLY A 26 15.08 18.79 1.41
N ASN A 27 15.49 18.73 0.14
CA ASN A 27 16.74 19.34 -0.33
C ASN A 27 16.53 20.75 -0.91
N PHE A 28 15.30 21.28 -0.87
CA PHE A 28 15.00 22.58 -1.45
C PHE A 28 15.48 23.70 -0.54
N HIS A 29 15.92 24.80 -1.13
CA HIS A 29 16.31 26.00 -0.38
C HIS A 29 15.12 26.51 0.45
N ASN A 30 15.36 26.82 1.73
CA ASN A 30 14.34 27.17 2.73
C ASN A 30 13.39 26.03 3.16
N THR A 31 13.64 24.78 2.79
CA THR A 31 12.99 23.64 3.45
C THR A 31 13.78 23.24 4.69
N TYR A 32 13.13 23.23 5.86
CA TYR A 32 13.77 22.78 7.10
C TYR A 32 13.73 21.25 7.24
N ASP A 33 12.58 20.65 6.99
CA ASP A 33 12.39 19.20 7.02
C ASP A 33 11.21 18.81 6.09
N SER A 34 11.15 17.55 5.65
CA SER A 34 10.11 17.02 4.78
C SER A 34 9.73 15.61 5.20
N TRP A 35 8.47 15.40 5.53
CA TRP A 35 7.97 14.11 6.01
C TRP A 35 6.89 13.55 5.11
N ASN A 36 6.99 12.26 4.82
CA ASN A 36 5.97 11.51 4.12
C ASN A 36 5.25 10.62 5.13
N TYR A 37 3.94 10.84 5.26
CA TYR A 37 3.07 10.02 6.11
C TYR A 37 2.00 9.35 5.25
N ARG A 38 1.79 8.05 5.48
CA ARG A 38 0.64 7.36 4.91
C ARG A 38 -0.60 7.72 5.72
N TYR A 39 -1.69 7.97 5.02
CA TYR A 39 -2.97 8.28 5.66
C TYR A 39 -3.43 7.14 6.57
N GLU A 40 -3.22 5.91 6.12
CA GLU A 40 -3.58 4.69 6.81
C GLU A 40 -2.88 4.58 8.16
N ASP A 41 -1.57 4.87 8.20
CA ASP A 41 -0.78 4.85 9.42
C ASP A 41 -1.23 5.95 10.38
N LEU A 42 -1.44 7.17 9.89
CA LEU A 42 -1.95 8.28 10.71
C LEU A 42 -3.36 8.00 11.26
N ALA A 43 -4.21 7.33 10.48
CA ALA A 43 -5.53 6.94 10.92
C ALA A 43 -5.47 5.85 12.00
N GLU A 44 -4.60 4.85 11.83
CA GLU A 44 -4.45 3.73 12.77
C GLU A 44 -3.73 4.11 14.06
N GLN A 45 -2.70 4.96 13.98
CA GLN A 45 -1.85 5.34 15.12
C GLN A 45 -2.30 6.66 15.77
N GLY A 46 -3.18 7.42 15.12
CA GLY A 46 -3.53 8.77 15.52
C GLY A 46 -2.44 9.79 15.14
N THR A 47 -2.60 11.01 15.61
CA THR A 47 -1.73 12.15 15.23
C THR A 47 -0.72 12.54 16.30
N GLU A 48 -0.64 11.78 17.41
CA GLU A 48 0.23 12.09 18.55
C GLU A 48 1.70 12.20 18.13
N GLY A 49 2.22 11.17 17.44
CA GLY A 49 3.62 11.17 17.00
C GLY A 49 3.97 12.30 16.03
N LEU A 50 3.04 12.67 15.14
CA LEU A 50 3.22 13.80 14.23
C LEU A 50 3.29 15.12 14.99
N ILE A 51 2.36 15.34 15.92
CA ILE A 51 2.31 16.59 16.70
C ILE A 51 3.55 16.71 17.58
N SER A 52 3.93 15.66 18.31
CA SER A 52 5.13 15.66 19.15
C SER A 52 6.39 16.01 18.36
N ARG A 53 6.51 15.51 17.13
CA ARG A 53 7.65 15.85 16.26
C ARG A 53 7.64 17.32 15.82
N ILE A 54 6.46 17.89 15.57
CA ILE A 54 6.33 19.33 15.27
C ILE A 54 6.74 20.16 16.49
N GLU A 55 6.31 19.77 17.70
CA GLU A 55 6.69 20.45 18.95
C GLU A 55 8.21 20.41 19.15
N GLU A 56 8.84 19.25 18.92
CA GLU A 56 10.30 19.08 19.02
C GLU A 56 11.06 19.99 18.04
N LEU A 57 10.63 20.05 16.78
CA LEU A 57 11.31 20.87 15.77
C LEU A 57 11.10 22.37 15.94
N THR A 58 9.92 22.77 16.43
CA THR A 58 9.54 24.19 16.49
C THR A 58 9.74 24.81 17.87
N GLY A 59 9.90 23.99 18.91
CA GLY A 59 9.88 24.41 20.31
C GLY A 59 8.51 24.92 20.79
N LEU A 60 7.46 24.78 19.97
CA LEU A 60 6.11 25.19 20.33
C LEU A 60 5.41 24.07 21.11
N VAL A 61 4.53 24.47 22.03
CA VAL A 61 3.69 23.54 22.78
C VAL A 61 2.27 23.59 22.23
N ARG A 62 1.70 22.43 21.92
CA ARG A 62 0.34 22.26 21.42
C ARG A 62 -0.66 22.77 22.44
N LYS A 63 -1.81 23.24 21.95
CA LYS A 63 -2.96 23.65 22.78
C LYS A 63 -4.17 22.72 22.63
N CYS A 64 -4.08 21.76 21.73
CA CYS A 64 -5.13 20.79 21.44
C CYS A 64 -4.62 19.37 21.72
N GLU A 65 -5.57 18.47 21.96
CA GLU A 65 -5.29 17.05 22.04
C GLU A 65 -5.09 16.48 20.63
N ALA A 66 -4.19 15.51 20.53
CA ALA A 66 -4.00 14.79 19.28
C ALA A 66 -5.28 14.01 18.92
N SER A 67 -5.59 13.94 17.63
CA SER A 67 -6.61 13.02 17.15
C SER A 67 -6.20 11.58 17.49
N PRO A 68 -7.05 10.82 18.21
CA PRO A 68 -6.71 9.48 18.65
C PRO A 68 -6.70 8.49 17.48
N PRO A 69 -6.05 7.33 17.65
CA PRO A 69 -6.22 6.15 16.80
C PRO A 69 -7.68 5.92 16.43
N LYS A 70 -8.00 5.97 15.14
CA LYS A 70 -9.27 5.48 14.65
C LYS A 70 -9.10 3.99 14.43
N LYS A 71 -9.87 3.18 15.16
CA LYS A 71 -10.13 1.80 14.74
C LYS A 71 -10.79 1.90 13.37
N LEU A 72 -10.00 1.76 12.31
CA LEU A 72 -10.50 1.46 10.98
C LEU A 72 -11.26 0.16 11.19
N SER A 73 -12.57 0.26 11.43
CA SER A 73 -13.38 -0.88 11.81
C SER A 73 -13.09 -1.97 10.79
N ASN A 74 -13.03 -3.22 11.22
CA ASN A 74 -12.80 -4.36 10.34
C ASN A 74 -13.83 -4.44 9.18
N GLN A 75 -14.84 -3.55 9.14
CA GLN A 75 -15.78 -3.31 8.04
C GLN A 75 -15.26 -2.34 6.94
N ARG A 76 -14.30 -1.46 7.24
CA ARG A 76 -13.61 -0.55 6.29
C ARG A 76 -12.15 -0.88 6.05
N ARG A 77 -11.57 -1.88 6.74
CA ARG A 77 -10.68 -2.78 6.00
C ARG A 77 -11.53 -3.17 4.81
N LEU A 78 -11.23 -2.60 3.65
CA LEU A 78 -11.73 -3.02 2.35
C LEU A 78 -12.02 -4.50 2.53
N LYS A 79 -13.28 -4.96 2.38
CA LYS A 79 -13.52 -6.37 2.10
C LYS A 79 -12.41 -6.68 1.11
N PHE A 80 -11.37 -7.41 1.54
CA PHE A 80 -10.18 -7.61 0.74
C PHE A 80 -10.80 -8.38 -0.40
N ARG A 81 -11.14 -7.68 -1.49
CA ARG A 81 -11.62 -8.34 -2.67
C ARG A 81 -10.39 -9.14 -3.01
N PRO A 82 -10.45 -10.48 -2.91
CA PRO A 82 -9.31 -11.29 -3.24
C PRO A 82 -8.88 -10.80 -4.62
N LEU A 83 -7.71 -10.16 -4.66
CA LEU A 83 -7.14 -9.73 -5.92
C LEU A 83 -6.79 -11.02 -6.63
N GLU A 84 -7.20 -11.13 -7.89
CA GLU A 84 -6.82 -12.28 -8.71
C GLU A 84 -5.29 -12.38 -8.70
N GLU A 85 -4.78 -13.60 -8.51
CA GLU A 85 -3.33 -13.84 -8.41
C GLU A 85 -2.58 -13.27 -9.61
N LYS A 86 -3.16 -13.42 -10.81
CA LYS A 86 -2.62 -12.86 -12.05
C LYS A 86 -2.45 -11.34 -11.98
N LEU A 87 -3.40 -10.64 -11.37
CA LEU A 87 -3.31 -9.19 -11.18
C LEU A 87 -2.25 -8.83 -10.15
N MET A 88 -2.17 -9.56 -9.03
CA MET A 88 -1.13 -9.33 -8.02
C MET A 88 0.26 -9.53 -8.59
N LYS A 89 0.46 -10.59 -9.36
CA LYS A 89 1.71 -10.88 -10.08
C LYS A 89 2.04 -9.75 -11.06
N HIS A 90 1.07 -9.32 -11.87
CA HIS A 90 1.27 -8.22 -12.81
C HIS A 90 1.68 -6.92 -12.10
N ILE A 91 1.00 -6.57 -11.00
CA ILE A 91 1.36 -5.40 -10.18
C ILE A 91 2.78 -5.56 -9.64
N ASN A 92 3.11 -6.72 -9.07
CA ASN A 92 4.44 -6.97 -8.52
C ASN A 92 5.55 -6.88 -9.58
N GLU A 93 5.29 -7.29 -10.81
CA GLU A 93 6.26 -7.27 -11.91
C GLU A 93 6.49 -5.88 -12.51
N HIS A 94 5.46 -5.01 -12.54
CA HIS A 94 5.53 -3.72 -13.26
C HIS A 94 5.71 -2.51 -12.35
N VAL A 95 5.40 -2.65 -11.06
CA VAL A 95 5.62 -1.59 -10.07
C VAL A 95 7.08 -1.58 -9.64
N ASP A 96 7.66 -0.39 -9.56
CA ASP A 96 9.00 -0.19 -9.03
C ASP A 96 8.95 -0.16 -7.50
N TRP A 97 9.17 -1.32 -6.87
CA TRP A 97 9.05 -1.46 -5.43
C TRP A 97 10.15 -0.76 -4.63
N GLU A 98 11.34 -0.57 -5.20
CA GLU A 98 12.39 0.20 -4.55
C GLU A 98 11.94 1.65 -4.33
N VAL A 99 11.22 2.22 -5.30
CA VAL A 99 10.67 3.57 -5.18
C VAL A 99 9.41 3.61 -4.32
N GLU A 100 8.52 2.63 -4.42
CA GLU A 100 7.31 2.59 -3.57
C GLU A 100 7.64 2.37 -2.08
N GLU A 101 8.72 1.66 -1.77
CA GLU A 101 9.19 1.47 -0.40
C GLU A 101 9.59 2.80 0.27
N LEU A 102 10.05 3.79 -0.50
CA LEU A 102 10.37 5.13 0.01
C LEU A 102 9.17 5.83 0.68
N ILE A 103 7.95 5.45 0.31
CA ILE A 103 6.70 5.95 0.90
C ILE A 103 5.96 4.85 1.70
N GLY A 104 6.64 3.76 2.03
CA GLY A 104 6.18 2.72 2.94
C GLY A 104 5.26 1.67 2.32
N TYR A 105 5.12 1.60 1.00
CA TYR A 105 4.40 0.48 0.35
C TYR A 105 5.34 -0.71 0.13
N LYS A 106 4.76 -1.91 0.01
CA LYS A 106 5.51 -3.17 -0.13
C LYS A 106 4.85 -4.07 -1.18
N PRO A 107 5.62 -4.99 -1.80
CA PRO A 107 5.08 -5.97 -2.72
C PRO A 107 3.91 -6.77 -2.12
N LEU A 108 2.97 -7.17 -2.96
CA LEU A 108 1.83 -7.98 -2.56
C LEU A 108 2.28 -9.42 -2.27
N GLU A 109 1.87 -9.96 -1.14
CA GLU A 109 2.08 -11.37 -0.79
C GLU A 109 1.11 -12.26 -1.57
N ILE A 110 1.66 -13.09 -2.47
CA ILE A 110 0.89 -14.12 -3.18
C ILE A 110 0.91 -15.36 -2.29
N LYS A 111 -0.26 -15.75 -1.78
CA LYS A 111 -0.42 -17.04 -1.12
C LYS A 111 -0.67 -18.07 -2.20
N GLU A 112 0.24 -19.01 -2.37
CA GLU A 112 -0.01 -20.22 -3.15
C GLU A 112 -1.22 -20.92 -2.53
N THR A 113 -2.39 -20.74 -3.12
CA THR A 113 -3.52 -21.61 -2.81
C THR A 113 -3.20 -22.93 -3.45
N ASP A 114 -2.83 -23.93 -2.65
CA ASP A 114 -2.72 -25.33 -3.08
C ASP A 114 -3.97 -25.66 -3.94
N ASP A 115 -3.77 -25.87 -5.24
CA ASP A 115 -4.72 -26.39 -6.23
C ASP A 115 -5.13 -27.85 -5.91
N LYS A 116 -5.48 -28.15 -4.65
CA LYS A 116 -5.89 -29.48 -4.19
C LYS A 116 -7.41 -29.62 -4.03
N ASN A 117 -8.18 -28.60 -4.39
CA ASN A 117 -9.65 -28.66 -4.31
C ASN A 117 -10.30 -29.18 -5.60
N ASP A 118 -9.66 -29.09 -6.76
CA ASP A 118 -10.25 -29.55 -8.02
C ASP A 118 -10.24 -31.08 -8.19
N GLU A 119 -9.32 -31.80 -7.51
CA GLU A 119 -9.33 -33.28 -7.49
C GLU A 119 -10.38 -33.88 -6.55
N LYS A 120 -10.85 -33.13 -5.54
CA LYS A 120 -11.86 -33.65 -4.60
C LYS A 120 -13.28 -33.56 -5.16
N GLU A 121 -13.53 -32.66 -6.10
CA GLU A 121 -14.85 -32.49 -6.72
C GLU A 121 -15.07 -33.52 -7.85
N SER A 122 -14.00 -33.84 -8.60
CA SER A 122 -14.01 -34.90 -9.62
C SER A 122 -14.14 -36.32 -9.03
N GLN A 123 -13.52 -36.60 -7.88
CA GLN A 123 -13.71 -37.89 -7.17
C GLN A 123 -15.07 -38.03 -6.46
N LYS A 124 -15.81 -36.93 -6.26
CA LYS A 124 -17.14 -36.95 -5.64
C LYS A 124 -18.24 -37.26 -6.66
N MET A 125 -18.07 -36.85 -7.93
CA MET A 125 -19.00 -37.21 -9.02
C MET A 125 -18.89 -38.69 -9.41
N GLU A 126 -17.68 -39.26 -9.53
CA GLU A 126 -17.51 -40.69 -9.88
C GLU A 126 -18.12 -41.66 -8.84
N ARG A 127 -18.18 -41.26 -7.57
CA ARG A 127 -18.79 -42.07 -6.50
C ARG A 127 -20.31 -42.00 -6.44
N GLN A 128 -20.94 -41.03 -7.12
CA GLN A 128 -22.40 -40.92 -7.18
C GLN A 128 -23.00 -41.73 -8.32
N ASP A 129 -22.28 -41.88 -9.44
CA ASP A 129 -22.76 -42.68 -10.58
C ASP A 129 -22.65 -44.21 -10.36
N SER A 130 -21.75 -44.67 -9.48
CA SER A 130 -21.63 -46.11 -9.14
C SER A 130 -22.71 -46.64 -8.17
N LYS A 131 -23.68 -45.82 -7.74
CA LYS A 131 -24.75 -46.22 -6.80
C LYS A 131 -26.13 -46.38 -7.45
N HIS A 132 -26.20 -46.41 -8.78
CA HIS A 132 -27.46 -46.54 -9.53
C HIS A 132 -27.37 -47.58 -10.67
N ASP A 133 -26.68 -48.70 -10.41
CA ASP A 133 -26.85 -49.96 -11.14
C ASP A 133 -27.00 -51.12 -10.14
#